data_AF-A0A562ZGZ6-F1
#
_entry.id   AF-A0A562ZGZ6-F1
#
_cell.length_a   1.000
_cell.length_b   1.000
_cell.length_c   1.000
_cell.angle_alpha   90.00
_cell.angle_beta   90.00
_cell.angle_gamma   90.00
#
_symmetry.space_group_name_H-M   'P 1'
#
loop_
_entity.id
_entity.type
_entity.pdbx_description
1 polymer ?
#
loop_
_entity_poly.entity_id
_entity_poly.type
_entity_poly.pdbx_seq_one_letter_code
_entity_poly.pdbx_strand_id
1 'polypeptide(L)' 'MKNVTITVEEPVLEWVRVEAAKRNSSVSRLVGEMLAEKMRHEDAYERAYQAWLNDDRTWRSDGTPYPKRDELYDRAYGRK' A
#
# COMPACT_ATOMS: atom_id res chain seq x y z
N MET A 1 -8.04 23.29 11.83
CA MET A 1 -7.58 23.11 10.42
C MET A 1 -6.49 24.12 10.14
N LYS A 2 -5.48 23.77 9.34
CA LYS A 2 -4.41 24.70 8.93
C LYS A 2 -4.68 25.15 7.49
N ASN A 3 -4.47 26.43 7.18
CA ASN A 3 -4.63 26.97 5.83
C ASN A 3 -3.33 26.79 5.05
N VAL A 4 -3.43 26.38 3.78
CA VAL A 4 -2.30 26.20 2.87
C VAL A 4 -2.64 26.93 1.58
N THR A 5 -1.75 27.82 1.14
CA THR A 5 -1.83 28.48 -0.17
C THR A 5 -1.01 27.66 -1.16
N ILE A 6 -1.62 27.29 -2.30
CA ILE A 6 -0.98 26.53 -3.36
C ILE A 6 -1.09 27.29 -4.68
N THR A 7 -0.03 27.24 -5.48
CA THR A 7 -0.04 27.75 -6.84
C THR A 7 -0.31 26.60 -7.79
N VAL A 8 -1.29 26.77 -8.67
CA VAL A 8 -1.67 25.79 -9.69
C VAL A 8 -1.84 26.51 -11.02
N GLU A 9 -1.76 25.77 -12.11
CA GLU A 9 -2.09 26.30 -13.43
C GLU A 9 -3.60 26.58 -13.53
N GLU A 10 -3.97 27.66 -14.21
CA GLU A 10 -5.38 28.05 -14.43
C GLU A 10 -6.27 26.90 -14.96
N PRO A 11 -5.88 26.14 -16.01
CA PRO A 11 -6.71 25.05 -16.51
C PRO A 11 -6.94 23.93 -15.47
N VAL A 12 -5.97 23.70 -14.58
CA VAL A 12 -6.11 22.70 -13.51
C VAL A 12 -7.11 23.18 -12.46
N LEU A 13 -7.11 24.48 -12.15
CA LEU A 13 -8.05 25.07 -11.21
C LEU A 13 -9.49 25.03 -11.72
N GLU A 14 -9.72 25.33 -13.00
CA GLU A 14 -11.05 25.21 -13.61
C GLU A 14 -11.55 23.77 -13.58
N TRP A 15 -10.71 22.83 -14.00
CA TRP A 15 -11.06 21.41 -14.00
C TRP A 15 -11.41 20.92 -12.59
N VAL A 16 -10.60 21.24 -11.58
CA VAL A 16 -10.81 20.74 -10.22
C VAL A 16 -12.06 21.34 -9.57
N ARG A 17 -12.46 22.56 -9.94
CA ARG A 17 -13.71 23.18 -9.49
C ARG A 17 -14.92 22.42 -10.05
N VAL A 18 -14.90 22.10 -11.34
CA VAL A 18 -15.96 21.31 -11.98
C VAL A 18 -16.04 19.92 -11.36
N GLU A 19 -14.90 19.28 -11.12
CA GLU A 19 -14.83 17.95 -10.51
C GLU A 19 -15.32 17.95 -9.05
N ALA A 20 -14.96 18.98 -8.27
CA ALA A 20 -15.45 19.16 -6.91
C ALA A 20 -16.98 19.31 -6.89
N ALA A 21 -17.54 20.12 -7.79
CA ALA A 21 -18.98 20.32 -7.90
C ALA A 21 -19.72 19.01 -8.25
N LYS A 22 -19.20 18.23 -9.21
CA LYS A 22 -19.74 16.91 -9.58
C LYS A 22 -19.83 15.95 -8.39
N ARG A 23 -18.86 16.03 -7.48
CA ARG A 23 -18.76 15.18 -6.29
C ARG A 23 -19.46 15.78 -5.05
N ASN A 24 -20.18 16.90 -5.18
CA ASN A 24 -20.75 17.66 -4.05
C ASN A 24 -19.69 17.94 -2.96
N SER A 25 -18.46 18.23 -3.36
CA SER A 25 -17.31 18.44 -2.48
C SER A 25 -16.64 19.79 -2.76
N SER A 26 -15.63 20.14 -1.97
CA SER A 26 -14.82 21.34 -2.18
C SER A 26 -13.44 20.98 -2.72
N VAL A 27 -12.82 21.93 -3.42
CA VAL A 27 -11.44 21.77 -3.92
C VAL A 27 -10.47 21.47 -2.78
N SER A 28 -10.57 22.20 -1.68
CA SER A 28 -9.73 21.97 -0.49
C SER A 28 -9.91 20.57 0.09
N ARG A 29 -11.14 20.03 0.06
CA ARG A 29 -11.41 18.67 0.52
C ARG A 29 -10.80 17.62 -0.40
N LEU A 30 -10.95 17.76 -1.71
CA LEU A 30 -10.34 16.86 -2.69
C LEU A 30 -8.80 16.84 -2.58
N VAL A 31 -8.18 18.02 -2.49
CA VAL A 31 -6.73 18.13 -2.33
C VAL A 31 -6.28 17.51 -1.00
N GLY A 32 -7.02 17.72 0.08
CA GLY A 32 -6.74 17.11 1.38
C GLY A 32 -6.83 15.58 1.35
N GLU A 33 -7.84 15.02 0.69
CA GLU A 33 -8.02 13.57 0.53
C GLU A 33 -6.89 12.96 -0.32
N MET A 34 -6.52 13.60 -1.43
CA MET A 34 -5.40 13.19 -2.29
C MET A 34 -4.06 13.19 -1.54
N LEU A 35 -3.79 14.23 -0.74
CA LEU A 35 -2.57 14.30 0.07
C LEU A 35 -2.56 13.23 1.16
N ALA A 36 -3.70 13.00 1.82
CA ALA A 36 -3.81 11.96 2.84
C ALA A 36 -3.62 10.55 2.25
N GLU A 37 -4.12 10.30 1.03
CA GLU A 37 -3.86 9.06 0.30
C GLU A 37 -2.37 8.89 0.01
N LYS A 38 -1.71 9.93 -0.52
CA LYS A 38 -0.28 9.88 -0.82
C LYS A 38 0.56 9.62 0.43
N MET A 39 0.25 10.30 1.54
CA MET A 39 0.92 10.06 2.83
C MET A 39 0.77 8.61 3.30
N ARG A 40 -0.44 8.03 3.20
CA ARG A 40 -0.66 6.63 3.60
C ARG A 40 0.13 5.66 2.72
N HIS A 41 0.21 5.92 1.42
CA HIS A 41 0.97 5.09 0.50
C HIS A 41 2.47 5.14 0.75
N GLU A 42 3.03 6.34 0.97
CA GLU A 42 4.45 6.52 1.29
C GLU A 42 4.80 5.85 2.63
N ASP A 43 3.97 6.06 3.66
CA ASP A 43 4.17 5.45 4.98
C ASP A 43 4.03 3.91 4.96
N ALA A 44 3.11 3.37 4.17
CA ALA A 44 2.98 1.91 4.02
C ALA A 44 4.21 1.27 3.38
N TYR A 45 4.78 1.93 2.35
CA TYR A 45 6.03 1.48 1.73
C TYR A 45 7.21 1.57 2.70
N GLU A 46 7.39 2.71 3.36
CA GLU A 46 8.43 2.93 4.35
C GLU A 46 8.36 1.87 5.46
N ARG A 47 7.16 1.62 6.01
CA ARG A 47 6.94 0.57 7.02
C ARG A 47 7.28 -0.83 6.52
N ALA A 48 6.87 -1.18 5.30
CA ALA A 48 7.19 -2.48 4.72
C ALA A 48 8.71 -2.64 4.46
N TYR A 49 9.36 -1.57 4.00
CA TYR A 49 10.79 -1.53 3.75
C TYR A 49 11.60 -1.69 5.05
N GLN A 50 11.21 -0.95 6.11
CA GLN A 50 11.83 -1.09 7.43
C GLN A 50 11.57 -2.48 8.02
N ALA A 51 10.37 -3.04 7.87
CA ALA A 51 10.07 -4.40 8.31
C ALA A 51 10.94 -5.44 7.58
N TRP A 52 11.20 -5.26 6.29
CA TRP A 52 12.09 -6.12 5.50
C TRP A 52 13.56 -5.98 5.92
N LEU A 53 14.05 -4.75 6.11
CA LEU A 53 15.44 -4.51 6.53
C LEU A 53 15.74 -5.11 7.90
N ASN A 54 14.79 -5.04 8.83
CA ASN A 54 14.93 -5.59 10.17
C ASN A 54 14.43 -7.05 10.26
N ASP A 55 14.12 -7.68 9.13
CA ASP A 55 13.69 -9.06 9.11
C ASP A 55 14.89 -10.00 9.29
N ASP A 56 15.19 -10.33 10.55
CA ASP A 56 16.23 -11.30 10.92
C ASP A 56 15.83 -12.77 10.64
N ARG A 57 14.69 -13.01 9.96
CA ARG A 57 14.28 -14.36 9.59
C ARG A 57 15.31 -14.97 8.65
N THR A 58 16.00 -15.99 9.14
CA THR A 58 16.83 -16.85 8.31
C THR A 58 15.94 -17.91 7.67
N TRP A 59 15.93 -17.97 6.34
CA TRP A 59 15.17 -18.97 5.58
C TRP A 59 15.89 -20.34 5.55
N ARG A 60 16.74 -20.59 6.54
CA ARG A 60 17.54 -21.81 6.67
C ARG A 60 16.84 -22.73 7.66
N SER A 61 16.88 -24.03 7.38
CA SER A 61 16.54 -25.00 8.41
C SER A 61 17.51 -24.86 9.58
N ASP A 62 17.04 -25.24 10.76
CA ASP A 62 17.80 -25.35 12.01
C ASP A 62 18.91 -26.45 11.98
N GLY A 63 19.36 -26.83 10.78
CA GLY A 63 20.24 -27.97 10.53
C GLY A 63 19.50 -29.24 10.12
N THR A 64 18.17 -29.26 10.16
CA THR A 64 17.38 -30.38 9.64
C THR A 64 17.32 -30.38 8.11
N PRO A 65 17.37 -31.54 7.43
CA PRO A 65 17.12 -31.60 5.99
C PRO A 65 15.71 -31.07 5.67
N TYR A 66 15.57 -30.25 4.63
CA TYR A 66 14.25 -29.83 4.16
C TYR A 66 13.40 -31.07 3.80
N PRO A 67 12.09 -31.07 4.13
CA PRO A 67 11.23 -32.19 3.80
C PRO A 67 11.23 -32.45 2.30
N LYS A 68 11.20 -33.73 1.93
CA LYS A 68 11.15 -34.09 0.50
C LYS A 68 9.75 -33.79 -0.03
N ARG A 69 9.68 -33.45 -1.32
CA ARG A 69 8.42 -33.15 -2.01
C ARG A 69 7.34 -34.22 -1.75
N ASP A 70 7.73 -35.49 -1.73
CA ASP A 70 6.81 -36.59 -1.51
C ASP A 70 6.22 -36.57 -0.09
N GLU A 71 6.97 -36.17 0.93
CA GLU A 71 6.50 -36.06 2.33
C GLU A 71 5.54 -34.88 2.56
N LEU A 72 5.71 -33.79 1.80
CA LEU A 72 4.85 -32.60 1.85
C LEU A 72 3.52 -32.80 1.13
N TYR A 73 3.53 -33.58 0.06
CA TYR A 73 2.38 -33.75 -0.84
C TYR A 73 1.80 -35.17 -0.82
N ASP A 74 2.18 -36.03 0.14
CA ASP A 74 1.54 -37.34 0.37
C ASP A 74 0.12 -37.15 0.93
N ARG A 75 -0.71 -36.51 0.13
CA ARG A 75 -2.14 -36.44 0.32
C ARG A 75 -2.63 -37.84 -0.01
N ALA A 76 -2.88 -38.61 1.04
CA ALA A 76 -3.41 -39.97 1.02
C ALA A 76 -4.36 -40.21 -0.17
N TYR A 77 -3.82 -40.67 -1.29
CA TYR A 77 -4.62 -41.36 -2.28
C TYR A 77 -4.92 -42.71 -1.67
N GLY A 78 -6.06 -42.75 -0.97
CA GLY A 78 -6.58 -43.92 -0.30
C GLY A 78 -6.45 -45.16 -1.17
N ARG A 79 -5.72 -46.15 -0.64
CA ARG A 79 -5.72 -47.49 -1.19
C ARG A 79 -7.13 -48.05 -1.16
N LYS A 80 -7.58 -48.54 -2.31
CA LYS A 80 -8.73 -49.43 -2.49
C LYS A 80 -8.30 -50.87 -2.20
#